data_AF-A0AAE1RX95-F1
#
_entry.id   AF-A0AAE1RX95-F1
#
_cell.length_a   1.000
_cell.length_b   1.000
_cell.length_c   1.000
_cell.angle_alpha   90.00
_cell.angle_beta   90.00
_cell.angle_gamma   90.00
#
_symmetry.space_group_name_H-M   'P 1'
#
loop_
_entity.id
_entity.type
_entity.pdbx_description
1 polymer ?
#
loop_
_entity_poly.entity_id
_entity_poly.type
_entity_poly.pdbx_seq_one_letter_code
_entity_poly.pdbx_strand_id
1 'polypeptide(L)'
;MKQRIKEASIPVTEKVYCPYPKCSALMSKSEVLEYSKVSFLGAERIGIRKCTKCNGLFCVNCKVPWHYNIACDEYRRRNPNPPEDVNLKNLAAMNLWRQCVKCNHMIEHAVRCYHMTCRVAGKDMVFKEPWKDKKATCSCKLWDEDYILDSDDDDDYYDTDSDDYY
;
A
#
# COMPACT_ATOMS: atom_id res chain seq x y z
N MET A 1 12.87 14.00 -0.95
CA MET A 1 13.65 12.86 -0.42
C MET A 1 13.20 12.36 0.96
N LYS A 2 13.16 13.21 2.01
CA LYS A 2 12.96 12.77 3.41
C LYS A 2 11.65 12.02 3.72
N GLN A 3 10.52 12.38 3.11
CA GLN A 3 9.24 11.67 3.31
C GLN A 3 9.23 10.28 2.68
N ARG A 4 9.81 10.12 1.48
CA ARG A 4 9.88 8.83 0.77
C ARG A 4 10.71 7.80 1.54
N ILE A 5 11.78 8.25 2.21
CA ILE A 5 12.64 7.38 3.04
C ILE A 5 11.86 6.88 4.28
N LYS A 6 11.14 7.78 4.98
CA LYS A 6 10.28 7.39 6.12
C LYS A 6 9.14 6.46 5.72
N GLU A 7 8.58 6.67 4.54
CA GLU A 7 7.52 5.82 4.02
C GLU A 7 8.04 4.44 3.60
N ALA A 8 9.26 4.36 3.08
CA ALA A 8 9.91 3.09 2.77
C ALA A 8 10.31 2.32 4.03
N SER A 9 10.64 3.01 5.14
CA SER A 9 11.08 2.36 6.38
C SER A 9 9.97 1.67 7.18
N ILE A 10 8.70 2.03 6.94
CA ILE A 10 7.56 1.40 7.63
C ILE A 10 7.02 0.27 6.73
N PRO A 11 6.95 -0.98 7.20
CA PRO A 11 6.34 -2.07 6.46
C PRO A 11 4.91 -1.70 6.03
N VAL A 12 4.51 -2.06 4.82
CA VAL A 12 3.18 -1.71 4.26
C VAL A 12 2.04 -2.11 5.20
N THR A 13 2.18 -3.26 5.87
CA THR A 13 1.19 -3.78 6.84
C THR A 13 1.07 -2.93 8.10
N GLU A 14 2.09 -2.15 8.45
CA GLU A 14 2.17 -1.32 9.65
C GLU A 14 1.84 0.15 9.39
N LYS A 15 1.67 0.56 8.13
CA LYS A 15 1.36 1.95 7.78
C LYS A 15 -0.07 2.34 8.18
N VAL A 16 -0.19 3.52 8.78
CA VAL A 16 -1.45 4.17 9.10
C VAL A 16 -1.38 5.63 8.65
N TYR A 17 -2.35 6.04 7.83
CA TYR A 17 -2.50 7.44 7.43
C TYR A 17 -3.62 8.10 8.24
N CYS A 18 -3.39 9.37 8.59
CA CYS A 18 -4.43 10.21 9.17
C CYS A 18 -5.49 10.51 8.10
N PRO A 19 -6.79 10.21 8.33
CA PRO A 19 -7.83 10.37 7.30
C PRO A 19 -8.28 11.82 7.13
N TYR A 20 -7.73 12.77 7.91
CA TYR A 20 -8.00 14.19 7.73
C TYR A 20 -7.16 14.72 6.57
N PRO A 21 -7.75 15.20 5.45
CA PRO A 21 -7.01 15.52 4.22
C PRO A 21 -5.93 16.60 4.41
N LYS A 22 -6.18 17.56 5.32
CA LYS A 22 -5.21 18.61 5.65
C LYS A 22 -4.01 18.11 6.45
N CYS A 23 -4.09 16.92 7.05
CA CYS A 23 -3.03 16.34 7.86
C CYS A 23 -2.31 15.22 7.11
N SER A 24 -3.05 14.18 6.70
CA SER A 24 -2.53 13.03 5.92
C SER A 24 -1.22 12.43 6.45
N ALA A 25 -0.95 12.61 7.75
CA ALA A 25 0.30 12.18 8.36
C ALA A 25 0.42 10.65 8.35
N LEU A 26 1.60 10.15 7.97
CA LEU A 26 1.97 8.75 8.06
C LEU A 26 2.52 8.42 9.46
N MET A 27 2.01 7.35 10.06
CA MET A 27 2.40 6.80 11.36
C MET A 27 2.45 5.26 11.27
N SER A 28 3.11 4.60 12.22
CA SER A 28 2.98 3.15 12.36
C SER A 28 1.78 2.75 13.24
N LYS A 29 1.26 1.52 13.07
CA LYS A 29 0.19 0.97 13.93
C LYS A 29 0.57 0.95 15.40
N SER A 30 1.82 0.61 15.72
CA SER A 30 2.34 0.58 17.09
C SER A 30 2.40 1.99 17.70
N GLU A 31 3.02 2.94 16.99
CA GLU A 31 3.16 4.33 17.41
C GLU A 31 1.79 4.95 17.74
N VAL A 32 0.84 4.82 16.82
CA VAL A 32 -0.47 5.44 17.00
C VAL A 32 -1.30 4.74 18.07
N LEU A 33 -1.15 3.42 18.26
CA LEU A 33 -1.83 2.69 19.33
C LEU A 33 -1.31 3.13 20.71
N GLU A 34 0.01 3.20 20.90
CA GLU A 34 0.62 3.66 22.15
C GLU A 34 0.19 5.07 22.50
N TYR A 35 0.25 5.99 21.52
CA TYR A 35 -0.19 7.37 21.71
C TYR A 35 -1.68 7.47 22.10
N SER A 36 -2.51 6.58 21.54
CA SER A 36 -3.95 6.56 21.82
C SER A 36 -4.28 5.99 23.19
N LYS A 37 -3.49 5.03 23.70
CA LYS A 37 -3.68 4.44 25.04
C LYS A 37 -3.58 5.46 26.16
N VAL A 38 -2.82 6.54 25.96
CA VAL A 38 -2.73 7.67 26.90
C VAL A 38 -4.08 8.38 27.08
N SER A 39 -4.91 8.42 26.04
CA SER A 39 -6.20 9.14 26.05
C SER A 39 -7.42 8.22 26.15
N PHE A 40 -7.32 6.96 25.75
CA PHE A 40 -8.45 6.04 25.64
C PHE A 40 -8.10 4.64 26.16
N LEU A 41 -8.72 4.26 27.28
CA LEU A 41 -8.69 2.89 27.78
C LEU A 41 -9.39 1.95 26.78
N GLY A 42 -8.74 0.85 26.41
CA GLY A 42 -9.29 -0.11 25.45
C GLY A 42 -9.19 0.28 23.98
N ALA A 43 -8.35 1.27 23.62
CA ALA A 43 -8.14 1.70 22.23
C ALA A 43 -7.85 0.53 21.26
N GLU A 44 -7.18 -0.53 21.72
CA GLU A 44 -6.89 -1.71 20.88
C GLU A 44 -8.17 -2.41 20.38
N ARG A 45 -9.19 -2.52 21.24
CA ARG A 45 -10.41 -3.28 20.97
C ARG A 45 -11.37 -2.54 20.05
N ILE A 46 -11.52 -1.24 20.30
CA ILE A 46 -12.52 -0.40 19.62
C ILE A 46 -11.96 0.16 18.30
N GLY A 47 -10.62 0.13 18.12
CA GLY A 47 -9.97 0.64 16.91
C GLY A 47 -9.86 2.17 16.85
N ILE A 48 -10.19 2.87 17.94
CA ILE A 48 -10.00 4.33 18.04
C ILE A 48 -8.51 4.64 18.06
N ARG A 49 -8.10 5.63 17.25
CA ARG A 49 -6.75 6.15 17.20
C ARG A 49 -6.76 7.67 17.22
N LYS A 50 -5.74 8.25 17.86
CA LYS A 50 -5.46 9.68 17.89
C LYS A 50 -4.23 9.96 17.05
N CYS A 51 -4.34 10.86 16.08
CA CYS A 51 -3.20 11.23 15.24
C CYS A 51 -2.13 11.98 16.07
N THR A 52 -0.85 11.59 15.92
CA THR A 52 0.29 12.20 16.63
C THR A 52 0.63 13.62 16.14
N LYS A 53 0.05 14.06 15.01
CA LYS A 53 0.29 15.37 14.41
C LYS A 53 -0.85 16.37 14.65
N CYS A 54 -2.07 16.02 14.25
CA CYS A 54 -3.21 16.93 14.35
C CYS A 54 -4.12 16.65 15.56
N ASN A 55 -3.83 15.61 16.35
CA ASN A 55 -4.68 15.14 17.46
C ASN A 55 -6.10 14.70 17.04
N GLY A 56 -6.38 14.61 15.74
CA GLY A 56 -7.65 14.14 15.21
C GLY A 56 -7.91 12.67 15.56
N LEU A 57 -9.15 12.37 15.92
CA LEU A 57 -9.58 11.01 16.25
C LEU A 57 -10.09 10.31 15.00
N PHE A 58 -9.68 9.06 14.82
CA PHE A 58 -10.06 8.27 13.67
C PHE A 58 -10.19 6.79 14.01
N CYS A 59 -10.90 6.05 13.17
CA CYS A 59 -10.99 4.61 13.28
C CYS A 59 -9.97 3.96 12.35
N VAL A 60 -9.05 3.16 12.89
CA VAL A 60 -8.03 2.46 12.10
C VAL A 60 -8.63 1.35 11.22
N ASN A 61 -9.74 0.76 11.66
CA ASN A 61 -10.40 -0.33 10.94
C ASN A 61 -11.20 0.19 9.73
N CYS A 62 -11.85 1.34 9.88
CA CYS A 62 -12.64 1.97 8.83
C CYS A 62 -11.83 2.98 7.99
N LYS A 63 -10.66 3.43 8.47
CA LYS A 63 -9.80 4.46 7.84
C LYS A 63 -10.51 5.79 7.59
N VAL A 64 -11.33 6.22 8.53
CA VAL A 64 -12.16 7.44 8.45
C VAL A 64 -12.11 8.21 9.78
N PRO A 65 -12.49 9.49 9.81
CA PRO A 65 -12.70 10.21 11.06
C PRO A 65 -13.61 9.42 12.02
N TRP A 66 -13.37 9.58 13.32
CA TRP A 66 -14.02 8.73 14.31
C TRP A 66 -15.56 8.82 14.24
N HIS A 67 -16.22 7.66 14.18
CA HIS A 67 -17.67 7.54 14.10
C HIS A 67 -18.25 7.22 15.49
N TYR A 68 -18.64 8.26 16.24
CA TYR A 68 -19.24 8.12 17.57
C TYR A 68 -20.55 7.34 17.52
N ASN A 69 -20.81 6.51 18.54
CA ASN A 69 -22.06 5.77 18.75
C ASN A 69 -22.46 4.80 17.63
N ILE A 70 -21.56 4.47 16.71
CA ILE A 70 -21.79 3.53 15.62
C ILE A 70 -20.66 2.51 15.62
N ALA A 71 -21.01 1.22 15.62
CA ALA A 71 -20.01 0.15 15.51
C ALA A 71 -19.42 0.11 14.09
N CYS A 72 -18.16 -0.35 13.97
CA CYS A 72 -17.47 -0.43 12.66
C CYS A 72 -18.29 -1.20 11.61
N ASP A 73 -18.99 -2.27 12.00
CA ASP A 73 -19.80 -3.08 11.08
C ASP A 73 -21.00 -2.33 10.53
N GLU A 74 -21.63 -1.52 11.36
CA GLU A 74 -22.75 -0.67 10.95
C GLU A 74 -22.28 0.49 10.09
N TYR A 75 -21.14 1.12 10.44
CA TYR A 75 -20.54 2.17 9.63
C TYR A 75 -20.22 1.67 8.21
N ARG A 76 -19.59 0.48 8.10
CA ARG A 76 -19.27 -0.15 6.80
C ARG A 76 -20.51 -0.47 5.96
N ARG A 77 -21.59 -0.94 6.60
CA ARG A 77 -22.87 -1.19 5.90
C ARG A 77 -23.50 0.08 5.33
N ARG A 78 -23.42 1.20 6.06
CA ARG A 78 -23.95 2.50 5.63
C ARG A 78 -23.05 3.19 4.58
N ASN A 79 -21.76 2.87 4.57
CA ASN A 79 -20.75 3.51 3.71
C ASN A 79 -19.96 2.46 2.92
N PRO A 80 -20.57 1.76 1.95
CA PRO A 80 -19.91 0.70 1.20
C PRO A 80 -18.77 1.21 0.29
N ASN A 81 -18.75 2.50 -0.03
CA ASN A 81 -17.68 3.16 -0.80
C ASN A 81 -17.23 4.43 -0.07
N PRO A 82 -16.24 4.35 0.84
CA PRO A 82 -15.73 5.54 1.50
C PRO A 82 -15.16 6.56 0.48
N PRO A 83 -15.18 7.87 0.78
CA PRO A 83 -14.81 8.92 -0.18
C PRO A 83 -13.40 8.78 -0.76
N GLU A 84 -12.44 8.29 0.03
CA GLU A 84 -11.06 8.06 -0.40
C GLU A 84 -10.98 6.93 -1.46
N ASP A 85 -11.81 5.89 -1.33
CA ASP A 85 -11.91 4.83 -2.31
C ASP A 85 -12.50 5.32 -3.64
N VAL A 86 -13.37 6.34 -3.63
CA VAL A 86 -13.93 6.91 -4.86
C VAL A 86 -12.86 7.64 -5.66
N ASN A 87 -12.04 8.45 -4.99
CA ASN A 87 -10.93 9.15 -5.65
C ASN A 87 -9.86 8.17 -6.15
N LEU A 88 -9.52 7.15 -5.35
CA LEU A 88 -8.60 6.10 -5.76
C LEU A 88 -9.13 5.29 -6.95
N LYS A 89 -10.43 4.95 -6.97
CA LYS A 89 -11.08 4.26 -8.10
C LYS A 89 -11.09 5.11 -9.38
N ASN A 90 -11.32 6.42 -9.26
CA ASN A 90 -11.26 7.34 -10.40
C ASN A 90 -9.84 7.44 -10.96
N LEU A 91 -8.85 7.60 -10.08
CA LEU A 91 -7.44 7.62 -10.47
C LEU A 91 -7.00 6.28 -11.09
N ALA A 92 -7.46 5.17 -10.51
CA ALA A 92 -7.21 3.84 -11.04
C ALA A 92 -7.85 3.66 -12.43
N ALA A 93 -9.08 4.16 -12.64
CA ALA A 93 -9.72 4.13 -13.96
C ALA A 93 -8.92 4.95 -15.00
N MET A 94 -8.42 6.12 -14.62
CA MET A 94 -7.61 6.98 -15.50
C MET A 94 -6.26 6.34 -15.85
N ASN A 95 -5.61 5.71 -14.88
CA ASN A 95 -4.29 5.07 -15.06
C ASN A 95 -4.38 3.57 -15.39
N LEU A 96 -5.58 3.07 -15.69
CA LEU A 96 -5.86 1.65 -15.96
C LEU A 96 -5.39 0.70 -14.84
N TRP A 97 -5.24 1.18 -13.61
CA TRP A 97 -4.93 0.36 -12.46
C TRP A 97 -6.13 -0.52 -12.10
N ARG A 98 -5.87 -1.75 -11.68
CA ARG A 98 -6.94 -2.72 -11.33
C ARG A 98 -6.74 -3.26 -9.92
N GLN A 99 -7.85 -3.39 -9.19
CA GLN A 99 -7.83 -3.99 -7.86
C GLN A 99 -7.81 -5.51 -7.97
N CYS A 100 -6.88 -6.18 -7.29
CA CYS A 100 -6.87 -7.64 -7.22
C CYS A 100 -8.12 -8.15 -6.51
N VAL A 101 -8.85 -9.07 -7.14
CA VAL A 101 -10.07 -9.68 -6.57
C VAL A 101 -9.84 -10.51 -5.31
N LYS A 102 -8.60 -10.94 -5.04
CA LYS A 102 -8.24 -11.72 -3.85
C LYS A 102 -7.65 -10.88 -2.73
N CYS A 103 -6.66 -10.05 -3.07
CA CYS A 103 -5.85 -9.30 -2.11
C CYS A 103 -6.35 -7.86 -1.90
N ASN A 104 -7.32 -7.39 -2.71
CA ASN A 104 -7.83 -6.01 -2.77
C ASN A 104 -6.75 -4.93 -2.96
N HIS A 105 -5.55 -5.32 -3.38
CA HIS A 105 -4.45 -4.39 -3.65
C HIS A 105 -4.60 -3.78 -5.04
N MET A 106 -4.26 -2.50 -5.17
CA MET A 106 -4.22 -1.84 -6.48
C MET A 106 -2.94 -2.20 -7.22
N ILE A 107 -3.08 -2.63 -8.48
CA ILE A 107 -1.97 -3.03 -9.33
C ILE A 107 -1.93 -2.07 -10.51
N GLU A 108 -0.76 -1.44 -10.69
CA GLU A 108 -0.44 -0.57 -11.82
C GLU A 108 -0.15 -1.39 -13.08
N HIS A 109 -0.51 -0.84 -14.24
CA HIS A 109 -0.25 -1.43 -15.54
C HIS A 109 0.82 -0.63 -16.26
N ALA A 110 1.99 -1.23 -16.51
CA ALA A 110 3.07 -0.57 -17.25
C ALA A 110 2.95 -0.74 -18.77
N VAL A 111 2.34 -1.84 -19.27
CA VAL A 111 2.29 -2.16 -20.71
C VAL A 111 1.07 -3.03 -21.03
N ARG A 112 0.49 -2.93 -22.25
CA ARG A 112 -0.73 -3.56 -22.82
C ARG A 112 -0.93 -5.11 -22.71
N CYS A 113 -0.37 -5.77 -21.70
CA CYS A 113 -0.57 -7.20 -21.44
C CYS A 113 -1.59 -7.40 -20.31
N TYR A 114 -2.72 -8.07 -20.57
CA TYR A 114 -3.75 -8.34 -19.54
C TYR A 114 -3.35 -9.39 -18.48
N HIS A 115 -2.07 -9.80 -18.44
CA HIS A 115 -1.50 -10.71 -17.46
C HIS A 115 -0.99 -9.92 -16.25
N MET A 116 -1.54 -10.19 -15.06
CA MET A 116 -1.18 -9.47 -13.84
C MET A 116 -0.94 -10.45 -12.69
N THR A 117 0.22 -10.38 -12.04
CA THR A 117 0.53 -11.18 -10.84
C THR A 117 0.40 -10.31 -9.59
N CYS A 118 -0.55 -10.62 -8.67
CA CYS A 118 -0.59 -9.93 -7.36
C CYS A 118 0.62 -10.42 -6.54
N ARG A 119 1.62 -9.57 -6.32
CA ARG A 119 2.82 -9.91 -5.49
C ARG A 119 2.45 -10.36 -4.07
N VAL A 120 1.32 -9.89 -3.53
CA VAL A 120 0.81 -10.30 -2.20
C VAL A 120 0.20 -11.71 -2.24
N ALA A 121 -0.37 -12.13 -3.36
CA ALA A 121 -1.07 -13.41 -3.48
C ALA A 121 -0.28 -14.50 -4.22
N GLY A 122 0.85 -14.14 -4.84
CA GLY A 122 1.71 -15.06 -5.61
C GLY A 122 0.99 -15.79 -6.73
N LYS A 123 -0.09 -15.22 -7.28
CA LYS A 123 -0.94 -15.87 -8.29
C LYS A 123 -1.20 -14.95 -9.46
N ASP A 124 -1.10 -15.55 -10.64
CA ASP A 124 -1.37 -14.93 -11.93
C ASP A 124 -2.88 -14.75 -12.15
N MET A 125 -3.25 -13.60 -12.70
CA MET A 125 -4.63 -13.21 -12.98
C MET A 125 -4.73 -12.77 -14.44
N VAL A 126 -5.76 -13.24 -15.13
CA VAL A 126 -6.10 -12.84 -16.50
C VAL A 126 -7.50 -12.24 -16.51
N PHE A 127 -7.67 -11.14 -17.25
CA PHE A 127 -8.90 -10.34 -17.27
C PHE A 127 -10.10 -10.95 -18.03
N LYS A 128 -9.97 -12.13 -18.67
CA LYS A 128 -11.08 -12.75 -19.43
C LYS A 128 -11.26 -14.26 -19.30
N GLU A 129 -10.24 -15.06 -18.98
CA GLU A 129 -10.41 -16.52 -18.81
C GLU A 129 -9.44 -17.09 -17.76
N PRO A 130 -9.82 -18.15 -17.02
CA PRO A 130 -8.94 -18.79 -16.05
C PRO A 130 -7.74 -19.46 -16.71
N TRP A 131 -6.55 -19.24 -16.14
CA TRP A 131 -5.32 -19.92 -16.53
C TRP A 131 -5.46 -21.43 -16.24
N LYS A 132 -5.52 -22.24 -17.30
CA LYS A 132 -5.53 -23.71 -17.21
C LYS A 132 -4.17 -24.24 -17.62
N ASP A 133 -3.63 -25.16 -16.82
CA ASP A 133 -2.48 -25.99 -17.16
C ASP A 133 -1.17 -25.26 -17.55
N LYS A 134 -0.88 -24.12 -16.91
CA LYS A 134 0.40 -23.38 -17.06
C LYS A 134 0.76 -22.99 -18.51
N LYS A 135 -0.22 -22.92 -19.41
CA LYS A 135 -0.03 -22.49 -20.80
C LYS A 135 -0.68 -21.13 -21.02
N ALA A 136 0.07 -20.20 -21.62
CA ALA A 136 -0.44 -18.87 -21.96
C ALA A 136 -1.53 -18.98 -23.04
N THR A 137 -2.75 -18.54 -22.71
CA THR A 137 -3.87 -18.42 -23.65
C THR A 137 -3.89 -17.08 -24.39
N CYS A 138 -2.95 -16.18 -24.10
CA CYS A 138 -2.76 -14.93 -24.85
C CYS A 138 -1.55 -15.03 -25.77
N SER A 139 -1.64 -14.38 -26.93
CA SER A 139 -0.54 -14.18 -27.87
C SER A 139 0.44 -13.07 -27.44
N CYS A 140 0.42 -12.68 -26.16
CA CYS A 140 1.38 -11.73 -25.61
C CYS A 140 2.76 -12.39 -25.52
N LYS A 141 3.82 -11.68 -25.92
CA LYS A 141 5.17 -12.03 -25.45
C LYS A 141 5.15 -11.86 -23.93
N LEU A 142 5.45 -12.93 -23.21
CA LEU A 142 5.41 -12.94 -21.75
C LEU A 142 6.49 -12.02 -21.15
N TRP A 143 7.51 -11.70 -21.93
CA TRP A 143 8.70 -10.93 -21.57
C TRP A 143 9.11 -10.06 -22.77
N ASP A 144 9.39 -8.79 -22.51
CA ASP A 144 10.03 -7.88 -23.45
C ASP A 144 11.30 -7.39 -22.75
N GLU A 145 12.43 -7.99 -23.11
CA GLU A 145 13.73 -7.74 -22.44
C GLU A 145 14.19 -6.29 -22.62
N ASP A 146 13.65 -5.59 -23.63
CA ASP A 146 13.89 -4.17 -23.91
C ASP A 146 13.37 -3.21 -22.82
N TYR A 147 12.54 -3.70 -21.88
CA TYR A 147 12.03 -2.93 -20.74
C TYR A 147 12.66 -3.32 -19.40
N ILE A 148 13.64 -4.23 -19.40
CA ILE A 148 14.53 -4.40 -18.26
C ILE A 148 15.46 -3.18 -18.29
N LEU A 149 15.23 -2.24 -17.37
CA LEU A 149 16.23 -1.23 -17.08
C LEU A 149 17.40 -1.98 -16.45
N ASP A 150 18.40 -2.34 -17.24
CA ASP A 150 19.72 -2.69 -16.74
C ASP A 150 20.19 -1.47 -15.96
N SER A 151 20.07 -1.55 -14.64
CA SER A 151 20.81 -0.68 -13.74
C SER A 151 22.24 -1.21 -13.65
N ASP A 152 22.94 -1.22 -14.78
CA ASP A 152 24.38 -1.38 -14.84
C ASP A 152 25.02 0.00 -14.55
N ASP A 153 24.81 0.47 -13.32
CA ASP A 153 25.74 1.40 -12.67
C ASP A 153 26.33 0.61 -11.47
N ASP A 154 27.05 -0.46 -11.80
CA ASP A 154 28.11 -1.00 -10.95
C ASP A 154 29.26 0.01 -11.01
N ASP A 155 29.19 1.05 -10.15
CA ASP A 155 30.36 1.88 -9.84
C ASP A 155 31.25 1.09 -8.88
N ASP A 156 32.08 0.24 -9.49
CA ASP A 156 33.17 -0.52 -8.89
C ASP A 156 34.24 0.44 -8.33
N TYR A 157 34.13 0.83 -7.06
CA TYR A 157 35.25 1.52 -6.39
C TYR A 157 36.26 0.49 -5.92
N TYR A 158 37.28 0.25 -6.75
CA TYR A 158 38.48 -0.50 -6.38
C TYR A 158 39.27 0.30 -5.32
N ASP A 159 39.36 -0.21 -4.10
CA ASP A 159 40.38 0.25 -3.15
C ASP A 159 41.53 -0.76 -3.23
N THR A 160 42.57 -0.38 -3.96
CA THR A 160 43.82 -1.15 -4.08
C THR A 160 44.71 -0.78 -2.90
N ASP A 161 45.23 -1.80 -2.24
CA ASP A 161 46.16 -1.76 -1.10
C ASP A 161 47.20 -0.63 -1.12
N SER A 162 47.48 -0.07 0.06
CA SER A 162 48.75 0.59 0.33
C SER A 162 49.21 0.31 1.77
N ASP A 163 50.02 -0.74 1.88
CA ASP A 163 51.31 -0.83 2.58
C ASP A 163 51.47 -0.27 4.01
N ASP A 164 51.87 -1.21 4.89
CA ASP A 164 53.02 -1.12 5.81
C ASP A 164 53.51 0.27 6.25
N TYR A 165 53.53 0.52 7.57
CA TYR A 165 54.73 1.03 8.27
C TYR A 165 54.63 0.77 9.79
N TYR A 166 55.65 0.02 10.27
CA TYR A 166 56.17 -0.20 11.63
C TYR A 166 55.49 0.41 12.87
#